data_AF-A0A1H4HUW7-F1
#
_entry.id   AF-A0A1H4HUW7-F1
#
_cell.length_a   1.000
_cell.length_b   1.000
_cell.length_c   1.000
_cell.angle_alpha   90.00
_cell.angle_beta   90.00
_cell.angle_gamma   90.00
#
_symmetry.space_group_name_H-M   'P 1'
#
loop_
_entity.id
_entity.type
_entity.pdbx_description
1 polymer ?
#
loop_
_entity_poly.entity_id
_entity_poly.type
_entity_poly.pdbx_seq_one_letter_code
_entity_poly.pdbx_strand_id
1 'polypeptide(L)'
;MSEVARVAGMSVGQIYRYFPSKDAIVLAIVNDIVERRIARMASHPDSPATPERLSSRAVEWDARHREDAILMFEISAEATRNPEIAQMVRQADQRSQLEARRKMMRRFPDLTEAQAAARCEAIAVLIEGTVARRMTQLQAPREEMLALYEKVIAAINGA
;
A
#
# COMPACT_ATOMS: atom_id res chain seq x y z
N MET A 1 -5.44 10.68 22.72
CA MET A 1 -6.47 9.93 23.45
C MET A 1 -7.67 10.79 23.77
N SER A 2 -7.52 11.94 24.44
CA SER A 2 -8.63 12.88 24.66
C SER A 2 -9.35 13.28 23.36
N GLU A 3 -8.61 13.62 22.32
CA GLU A 3 -9.20 13.98 21.02
C GLU A 3 -9.89 12.80 20.33
N VAL A 4 -9.27 11.62 20.34
CA VAL A 4 -9.87 10.39 19.80
C VAL A 4 -11.19 10.07 20.51
N ALA A 5 -11.18 10.14 21.85
CA ALA A 5 -12.37 9.97 22.69
C ALA A 5 -13.46 10.99 22.34
N ARG A 6 -13.10 12.27 22.20
CA ARG A 6 -14.03 13.35 21.81
C ARG A 6 -14.67 13.09 20.45
N VAL A 7 -13.87 12.74 19.43
CA VAL A 7 -14.37 12.47 18.06
C VAL A 7 -15.23 11.20 18.04
N ALA A 8 -14.87 10.17 18.80
CA ALA A 8 -15.61 8.91 18.89
C ALA A 8 -16.89 9.01 19.76
N GLY A 9 -17.12 10.14 20.45
CA GLY A 9 -18.22 10.26 21.42
C GLY A 9 -18.09 9.32 22.63
N MET A 10 -16.85 8.94 22.98
CA MET A 10 -16.52 8.00 24.06
C MET A 10 -15.72 8.70 25.16
N SER A 11 -15.74 8.15 26.38
CA SER A 11 -14.78 8.55 27.41
C SER A 11 -13.39 7.97 27.13
N VAL A 12 -12.35 8.64 27.63
CA VAL A 12 -10.97 8.16 27.55
C VAL A 12 -10.83 6.75 28.16
N GLY A 13 -11.50 6.48 29.28
CA GLY A 13 -11.50 5.16 29.92
C GLY A 13 -12.14 4.06 29.06
N GLN A 14 -13.18 4.38 28.28
CA GLN A 14 -13.75 3.44 27.31
C GLN A 14 -12.78 3.16 26.16
N ILE A 15 -12.06 4.16 25.64
CA ILE A 15 -11.04 3.93 24.60
C ILE A 15 -9.94 3.00 25.11
N TYR A 16 -9.42 3.23 26.33
CA TYR A 16 -8.36 2.40 26.91
C TYR A 16 -8.75 0.92 27.12
N ARG A 17 -10.05 0.61 27.25
CA ARG A 17 -10.53 -0.78 27.29
C ARG A 17 -10.32 -1.52 25.99
N TYR A 18 -10.38 -0.84 24.84
CA TYR A 18 -10.17 -1.44 23.52
C TYR A 18 -8.72 -1.31 23.06
N PHE A 19 -8.09 -0.16 23.36
CA PHE A 19 -6.74 0.17 22.91
C PHE A 19 -5.89 0.61 24.10
N PRO A 20 -4.99 -0.25 24.61
CA PRO A 20 -4.20 0.06 25.81
C PRO A 20 -3.23 1.23 25.61
N SER A 21 -2.89 1.57 24.37
CA SER A 21 -2.01 2.69 24.02
C SER A 21 -2.44 3.36 22.71
N LYS A 22 -1.83 4.50 22.39
CA LYS A 22 -2.01 5.14 21.07
C LYS A 22 -1.43 4.24 19.96
N ASP A 23 -0.32 3.58 20.23
CA ASP A 23 0.33 2.68 19.28
C ASP A 23 -0.55 1.47 18.95
N ALA A 24 -1.35 0.99 19.92
CA ALA A 24 -2.36 -0.05 19.67
C ALA A 24 -3.45 0.40 18.68
N ILE A 25 -3.83 1.69 18.71
CA ILE A 25 -4.76 2.25 17.71
C ILE A 25 -4.08 2.29 16.34
N VAL A 26 -2.84 2.77 16.27
CA VAL A 26 -2.07 2.85 15.02
C VAL A 26 -1.91 1.45 14.41
N LEU A 27 -1.56 0.45 15.21
CA LEU A 27 -1.46 -0.95 14.78
C LEU A 27 -2.78 -1.46 14.19
N ALA A 28 -3.90 -1.20 14.86
CA ALA A 28 -5.21 -1.63 14.38
C ALA A 28 -5.53 -1.00 13.02
N ILE A 29 -5.20 0.29 12.83
CA ILE A 29 -5.40 0.98 11.55
C ILE A 29 -4.48 0.41 10.46
N VAL A 30 -3.19 0.17 10.74
CA VAL A 30 -2.25 -0.45 9.78
C VAL A 30 -2.77 -1.82 9.33
N ASN A 31 -3.21 -2.65 10.28
CA ASN A 31 -3.73 -3.98 9.97
C ASN A 31 -4.96 -3.91 9.09
N ASP A 32 -5.91 -3.06 9.43
CA ASP A 32 -7.16 -2.86 8.69
C ASP A 32 -6.89 -2.35 7.25
N ILE A 33 -5.97 -1.40 7.07
CA ILE A 33 -5.52 -0.94 5.74
C ILE A 33 -4.91 -2.09 4.94
N VAL A 34 -4.01 -2.88 5.54
CA VAL A 34 -3.33 -3.98 4.86
C VAL A 34 -4.29 -5.12 4.51
N GLU A 35 -5.20 -5.49 5.40
CA GLU A 35 -6.21 -6.52 5.15
C GLU A 35 -7.13 -6.13 3.99
N ARG A 36 -7.57 -4.87 3.94
CA ARG A 36 -8.32 -4.36 2.79
C ARG A 36 -7.52 -4.41 1.49
N ARG A 37 -6.23 -4.05 1.51
CA ARG A 37 -5.36 -4.12 0.33
C ARG A 37 -5.19 -5.56 -0.17
N ILE A 38 -4.96 -6.50 0.75
CA ILE A 38 -4.86 -7.93 0.43
C ILE A 38 -6.19 -8.44 -0.15
N ALA A 39 -7.33 -8.12 0.48
CA ALA A 39 -8.65 -8.51 -0.02
C ALA A 39 -8.94 -7.93 -1.41
N ARG A 40 -8.50 -6.69 -1.68
CA ARG A 40 -8.61 -6.07 -3.01
C ARG A 40 -7.74 -6.77 -4.05
N MET A 41 -6.49 -7.13 -3.71
CA MET A 41 -5.60 -7.90 -4.59
C MET A 41 -6.16 -9.28 -4.94
N ALA A 42 -6.87 -9.91 -4.00
CA ALA A 42 -7.51 -11.21 -4.19
C ALA A 42 -8.77 -11.14 -5.06
N SER A 43 -9.60 -10.10 -4.88
CA SER A 43 -10.86 -9.92 -5.61
C SER A 43 -10.71 -9.38 -7.03
N HIS A 44 -9.63 -8.67 -7.33
CA HIS A 44 -9.38 -8.09 -8.65
C HIS A 44 -8.13 -8.71 -9.30
N PRO A 45 -8.28 -9.63 -10.27
CA PRO A 45 -7.15 -10.21 -10.99
C PRO A 45 -6.34 -9.14 -11.73
N ASP A 46 -7.00 -8.11 -12.24
CA ASP A 46 -6.39 -6.90 -12.82
C ASP A 46 -5.80 -6.02 -11.72
N SER A 47 -4.50 -6.25 -11.50
CA SER A 47 -3.65 -5.66 -10.46
C SER A 47 -3.72 -4.11 -10.42
N PRO A 48 -3.46 -3.47 -9.26
CA PRO A 48 -3.31 -2.02 -9.16
C PRO A 48 -2.24 -1.39 -10.05
N ALA A 49 -1.34 -2.18 -10.63
CA ALA A 49 -0.18 -1.73 -11.39
C ALA A 49 -0.37 -1.69 -12.91
N THR A 50 -1.59 -1.55 -13.42
CA THR A 50 -1.73 -1.41 -14.89
C THR A 50 -1.06 -0.10 -15.35
N PRO A 51 -0.46 -0.08 -16.55
CA PRO A 51 0.14 1.13 -17.11
C PRO A 51 -0.79 2.34 -17.11
N GLU A 52 -2.09 2.14 -17.36
CA GLU A 52 -3.12 3.19 -17.36
C GLU A 52 -3.31 3.82 -15.99
N ARG A 53 -3.24 3.00 -14.93
CA ARG A 53 -3.39 3.41 -13.53
C ARG A 53 -2.15 4.12 -13.00
N LEU A 54 -0.96 3.68 -13.40
CA LEU A 54 0.30 4.33 -13.05
C LEU A 54 0.45 5.68 -13.78
N SER A 55 0.19 5.70 -15.09
CA SER A 55 0.34 6.90 -15.95
C SER A 55 -0.63 8.02 -15.62
N SER A 56 -1.89 7.70 -15.32
CA SER A 56 -2.87 8.72 -14.96
C SER A 56 -2.51 9.40 -13.64
N ARG A 57 -1.75 8.71 -12.76
CA ARG A 57 -1.74 8.93 -11.31
C ARG A 57 -3.15 8.96 -10.69
N ALA A 58 -4.20 8.80 -11.48
CA ALA A 58 -5.60 8.69 -11.15
C ALA A 58 -5.93 7.20 -11.16
N VAL A 59 -5.34 6.47 -10.22
CA VAL A 59 -6.10 5.39 -9.63
C VAL A 59 -7.31 6.04 -8.97
N GLU A 60 -8.48 5.87 -9.56
CA GLU A 60 -9.75 6.20 -8.90
C GLU A 60 -9.77 5.46 -7.57
N TRP A 61 -9.42 6.20 -6.55
CA TRP A 61 -9.38 5.78 -5.17
C TRP A 61 -10.42 6.68 -4.53
N ASP A 62 -11.43 6.06 -3.95
CA ASP A 62 -12.41 6.80 -3.18
C ASP A 62 -11.70 7.63 -2.09
N ALA A 63 -12.41 8.59 -1.51
CA ALA A 63 -11.82 9.48 -0.49
C ALA A 63 -11.08 8.70 0.61
N ARG A 64 -11.59 7.52 0.99
CA ARG A 64 -11.00 6.64 1.99
C ARG A 64 -9.64 6.08 1.56
N HIS A 65 -9.48 5.65 0.32
CA HIS A 65 -8.18 5.18 -0.16
C HIS A 65 -7.12 6.29 -0.18
N ARG A 66 -7.54 7.55 -0.41
CA ARG A 66 -6.63 8.70 -0.30
C ARG A 66 -6.22 8.92 1.16
N GLU A 67 -7.17 8.87 2.10
CA GLU A 67 -6.90 8.98 3.54
C GLU A 67 -5.97 7.86 4.02
N ASP A 68 -6.24 6.61 3.65
CA ASP A 68 -5.39 5.45 3.95
C ASP A 68 -3.96 5.66 3.43
N ALA A 69 -3.78 6.22 2.23
CA ALA A 69 -2.46 6.49 1.67
C ALA A 69 -1.71 7.58 2.44
N ILE A 70 -2.38 8.67 2.79
CA ILE A 70 -1.79 9.76 3.60
C ILE A 70 -1.39 9.23 4.96
N LEU A 71 -2.27 8.47 5.61
CA LEU A 71 -2.02 7.91 6.92
C LEU A 71 -0.83 6.93 6.90
N MET A 72 -0.72 6.11 5.86
CA MET A 72 0.46 5.23 5.69
C MET A 72 1.77 6.02 5.51
N PHE A 73 1.75 7.23 4.93
CA PHE A 73 2.96 8.08 4.90
C PHE A 73 3.32 8.61 6.29
N GLU A 74 2.33 9.05 7.07
CA GLU A 74 2.56 9.51 8.45
C GLU A 74 3.12 8.37 9.31
N ILE A 75 2.57 7.17 9.17
CA ILE A 75 3.03 5.97 9.87
C ILE A 75 4.44 5.58 9.42
N SER A 76 4.74 5.62 8.13
CA SER A 76 6.09 5.37 7.61
C SER A 76 7.10 6.40 8.11
N ALA A 77 6.70 7.66 8.27
CA ALA A 77 7.55 8.68 8.89
C ALA A 77 7.81 8.37 10.37
N GLU A 78 6.78 8.00 11.13
CA GLU A 78 6.91 7.60 12.54
C GLU A 78 7.79 6.35 12.71
N ALA A 79 7.68 5.37 11.82
CA ALA A 79 8.51 4.15 11.81
C ALA A 79 10.01 4.44 11.74
N THR A 80 10.44 5.61 11.25
CA THR A 80 11.87 5.98 11.22
C THR A 80 12.45 6.26 12.62
N ARG A 81 11.59 6.55 13.61
CA ARG A 81 11.97 6.93 14.98
C ARG A 81 11.32 6.07 16.07
N ASN A 82 10.33 5.25 15.73
CA ASN A 82 9.66 4.33 16.65
C ASN A 82 9.86 2.87 16.18
N PRO A 83 10.74 2.10 16.84
CA PRO A 83 11.05 0.72 16.46
C PRO A 83 9.84 -0.24 16.49
N GLU A 84 8.90 -0.01 17.39
CA GLU A 84 7.68 -0.83 17.48
C GLU A 84 6.82 -0.62 16.23
N ILE A 85 6.56 0.64 15.86
CA ILE A 85 5.81 0.98 14.63
C ILE A 85 6.55 0.45 13.39
N ALA A 86 7.88 0.55 13.36
CA ALA A 86 8.68 0.01 12.28
C ALA A 86 8.51 -1.51 12.12
N GLN A 87 8.44 -2.25 13.23
CA GLN A 87 8.19 -3.68 13.21
C GLN A 87 6.79 -4.00 12.68
N MET A 88 5.77 -3.25 13.10
CA MET A 88 4.40 -3.42 12.62
C MET A 88 4.30 -3.23 11.11
N VAL A 89 4.89 -2.15 10.59
CA VAL A 89 4.89 -1.85 9.14
C VAL A 89 5.59 -2.96 8.36
N ARG A 90 6.76 -3.44 8.83
CA ARG A 90 7.47 -4.56 8.19
C ARG A 90 6.63 -5.84 8.15
N GLN A 91 5.94 -6.18 9.24
CA GLN A 91 5.07 -7.37 9.28
C GLN A 91 3.87 -7.23 8.34
N ALA A 92 3.32 -6.03 8.22
CA ALA A 92 2.20 -5.75 7.33
C ALA A 92 2.61 -5.81 5.84
N ASP A 93 3.80 -5.29 5.52
CA ASP A 93 4.41 -5.42 4.19
C ASP A 93 4.69 -6.89 3.82
N GLN A 94 5.33 -7.64 4.71
CA GLN A 94 5.62 -9.07 4.49
C GLN A 94 4.37 -9.90 4.15
N ARG A 95 3.23 -9.63 4.81
CA ARG A 95 1.95 -10.28 4.49
C ARG A 95 1.47 -9.93 3.08
N SER A 96 1.56 -8.65 2.71
CA SER A 96 1.17 -8.17 1.38
C SER A 96 2.04 -8.78 0.28
N GLN A 97 3.36 -8.81 0.51
CA GLN A 97 4.35 -9.41 -0.39
C GLN A 97 4.17 -10.91 -0.58
N LEU A 98 3.85 -11.63 0.50
CA LEU A 98 3.56 -13.07 0.42
C LEU A 98 2.37 -13.36 -0.52
N GLU A 99 1.29 -12.62 -0.37
CA GLU A 99 0.10 -12.77 -1.23
C GLU A 99 0.36 -12.32 -2.67
N ALA A 100 1.10 -11.22 -2.87
CA ALA A 100 1.53 -10.76 -4.20
C ALA A 100 2.37 -11.83 -4.90
N ARG A 101 3.33 -12.42 -4.20
CA ARG A 101 4.21 -13.47 -4.73
C ARG A 101 3.44 -14.74 -5.08
N ARG A 102 2.51 -15.17 -4.22
CA ARG A 102 1.61 -16.30 -4.52
C ARG A 102 0.83 -16.05 -5.81
N LYS A 103 0.30 -14.85 -6.01
CA LYS A 103 -0.41 -14.47 -7.24
C LYS A 103 0.54 -14.45 -8.46
N MET A 104 1.74 -13.89 -8.30
CA MET A 104 2.76 -13.81 -9.35
C MET A 104 3.18 -15.21 -9.84
N MET A 105 3.49 -16.12 -8.92
CA MET A 105 3.90 -17.49 -9.25
C MET A 105 2.76 -18.31 -9.88
N ARG A 106 1.49 -18.05 -9.52
CA ARG A 106 0.34 -18.65 -10.21
C ARG A 106 0.20 -18.16 -11.65
N ARG A 107 0.52 -16.88 -11.90
CA ARG A 107 0.42 -16.27 -13.23
C ARG A 107 1.57 -16.66 -14.15
N PHE A 108 2.77 -16.83 -13.58
CA PHE A 108 4.01 -17.17 -14.28
C PHE A 108 4.69 -18.35 -13.55
N PRO A 109 4.26 -19.61 -13.85
CA PRO A 109 4.73 -20.80 -13.13
C PRO A 109 6.23 -21.07 -13.25
N ASP A 110 6.88 -20.57 -14.29
CA ASP A 110 8.31 -20.79 -14.56
C ASP A 110 9.24 -19.90 -13.71
N LEU A 111 8.68 -18.96 -12.93
CA LEU A 111 9.48 -18.08 -12.08
C LEU A 111 9.98 -18.81 -10.84
N THR A 112 11.25 -18.59 -10.50
CA THR A 112 11.75 -18.93 -9.15
C THR A 112 11.13 -18.02 -8.10
N GLU A 113 11.16 -18.44 -6.83
CA GLU A 113 10.65 -17.63 -5.72
C GLU A 113 11.34 -16.25 -5.63
N ALA A 114 12.66 -16.21 -5.83
CA ALA A 114 13.43 -14.97 -5.83
C ALA A 114 13.05 -14.06 -7.00
N GLN A 115 12.84 -14.63 -8.18
CA GLN A 115 12.37 -13.92 -9.37
C GLN A 115 10.97 -13.34 -9.21
N ALA A 116 10.05 -14.08 -8.57
CA ALA A 116 8.72 -13.59 -8.26
C ALA A 116 8.76 -12.47 -7.21
N ALA A 117 9.58 -12.63 -6.16
CA ALA A 117 9.77 -11.62 -5.13
C ALA A 117 10.31 -10.31 -5.71
N ALA A 118 11.35 -10.36 -6.55
CA ALA A 118 11.93 -9.18 -7.18
C ALA A 118 10.92 -8.41 -8.06
N ARG A 119 10.05 -9.13 -8.77
CA ARG A 119 8.97 -8.51 -9.57
C ARG A 119 7.89 -7.87 -8.70
N CYS A 120 7.48 -8.54 -7.62
CA CYS A 120 6.52 -7.98 -6.68
C CYS A 120 7.06 -6.72 -6.02
N GLU A 121 8.34 -6.72 -5.62
CA GLU A 121 9.04 -5.56 -5.08
C GLU A 121 9.05 -4.40 -6.07
N ALA A 122 9.46 -4.64 -7.33
CA ALA A 122 9.48 -3.60 -8.35
C ALA A 122 8.08 -2.99 -8.59
N ILE A 123 7.04 -3.83 -8.61
CA ILE A 123 5.66 -3.37 -8.74
C ILE A 123 5.22 -2.54 -7.53
N ALA A 124 5.54 -2.98 -6.31
CA ALA A 124 5.22 -2.25 -5.09
C ALA A 124 5.86 -0.86 -5.10
N VAL A 125 7.15 -0.76 -5.45
CA VAL A 125 7.88 0.51 -5.60
C VAL A 125 7.21 1.43 -6.61
N LEU A 126 6.77 0.92 -7.76
CA LEU A 126 6.07 1.72 -8.77
C LEU A 126 4.72 2.24 -8.27
N ILE A 127 3.94 1.41 -7.57
CA ILE A 127 2.67 1.81 -6.98
C ILE A 127 2.90 2.88 -5.92
N GLU A 128 3.76 2.63 -4.94
CA GLU A 128 4.02 3.55 -3.83
C GLU A 128 4.62 4.88 -4.31
N GLY A 129 5.57 4.82 -5.24
CA GLY A 129 6.12 6.00 -5.89
C GLY A 129 5.06 6.82 -6.64
N THR A 130 4.12 6.14 -7.32
CA THR A 130 2.99 6.81 -7.97
C THR A 130 2.10 7.51 -6.96
N VAL A 131 1.81 6.86 -5.82
CA VAL A 131 1.00 7.43 -4.74
C VAL A 131 1.70 8.66 -4.13
N ALA A 132 2.99 8.57 -3.84
CA ALA A 132 3.78 9.69 -3.30
C ALA A 132 3.77 10.90 -4.27
N ARG A 133 3.96 10.63 -5.57
CA ARG A 133 4.04 11.66 -6.61
C ARG A 133 2.72 12.36 -6.89
N ARG A 134 1.57 11.87 -6.38
CA ARG A 134 0.28 12.59 -6.44
C ARG A 134 0.28 13.92 -5.71
N MET A 135 1.14 14.07 -4.69
CA MET A 135 1.30 15.33 -3.97
C MET A 135 1.99 16.41 -4.80
N THR A 136 2.50 16.05 -5.98
CA THR A 136 3.21 16.93 -6.90
C THR A 136 2.50 16.99 -8.25
N GLN A 137 2.70 18.08 -8.97
CA GLN A 137 2.18 18.21 -10.34
C GLN A 137 2.88 17.21 -11.28
N LEU A 138 2.11 16.58 -12.16
CA LEU A 138 2.64 15.75 -13.23
C LEU A 138 3.37 16.67 -14.24
N GLN A 139 4.65 16.37 -14.49
CA GLN A 139 5.54 17.21 -15.31
C GLN A 139 5.65 16.72 -16.77
N ALA A 140 4.92 15.67 -17.15
CA ALA A 140 4.96 15.07 -18.47
C ALA A 140 3.54 14.74 -18.94
N PRO A 141 3.27 14.72 -20.26
CA PRO A 141 1.98 14.27 -20.79
C PRO A 141 1.65 12.85 -20.32
N ARG A 142 0.36 12.58 -20.09
CA ARG A 142 -0.09 11.27 -19.62
C ARG A 142 0.20 10.19 -20.66
N GLU A 143 0.05 10.48 -21.95
CA GLU A 143 0.29 9.49 -23.02
C GLU A 143 1.75 9.01 -23.01
N GLU A 144 2.71 9.92 -22.82
CA GLU A 144 4.13 9.58 -22.72
C GLU A 144 4.43 8.71 -21.49
N MET A 145 3.80 9.03 -20.35
CA MET A 145 3.91 8.20 -19.15
C MET A 145 3.31 6.80 -19.36
N LEU A 146 2.18 6.70 -20.05
CA LEU A 146 1.52 5.42 -20.36
C LEU A 146 2.43 4.52 -21.19
N ALA A 147 2.94 5.04 -22.30
CA ALA A 147 3.86 4.30 -23.18
C ALA A 147 5.12 3.84 -22.43
N LEU A 148 5.62 4.63 -21.48
CA LEU A 148 6.75 4.22 -20.64
C LEU A 148 6.37 3.11 -19.65
N TYR A 149 5.24 3.23 -18.94
CA TYR A 149 4.81 2.23 -17.98
C TYR A 149 4.45 0.89 -18.66
N GLU A 150 3.91 0.91 -19.88
CA GLU A 150 3.69 -0.33 -20.66
C GLU A 150 4.99 -1.10 -20.85
N LYS A 151 6.06 -0.42 -21.29
CA LYS A 151 7.39 -1.03 -21.46
C LYS A 151 7.96 -1.54 -20.15
N VAL A 152 7.85 -0.76 -19.07
CA VAL A 152 8.35 -1.14 -17.74
C VAL A 152 7.61 -2.38 -17.21
N ILE A 153 6.28 -2.40 -17.30
CA ILE A 153 5.47 -3.53 -16.81
C ILE A 153 5.69 -4.77 -17.66
N ALA A 154 5.83 -4.64 -18.99
CA ALA A 154 6.20 -5.76 -19.86
C ALA A 154 7.56 -6.34 -19.46
N ALA A 155 8.58 -5.49 -19.28
CA ALA A 155 9.91 -5.91 -18.84
C ALA A 155 9.89 -6.60 -17.47
N ILE A 156 9.11 -6.08 -16.50
CA ILE A 156 8.93 -6.72 -15.20
C ILE A 156 8.30 -8.11 -15.36
N ASN A 157 7.29 -8.26 -16.21
CA ASN A 157 6.64 -9.55 -16.42
C ASN A 157 7.46 -10.53 -17.27
N GLY A 158 8.55 -10.08 -17.90
CA GLY A 158 9.39 -10.91 -18.78
C GLY A 158 8.80 -11.12 -20.17
N ALA A 159 8.02 -10.15 -20.66
CA ALA A 159 7.47 -10.11 -22.02
C ALA A 159 8.25 -9.11 -22.89
#